data_AF-A0AAV7KTU9-F1
#
_entry.id   AF-A0AAV7KTU9-F1
#
_cell.length_a   1.000
_cell.length_b   1.000
_cell.length_c   1.000
_cell.angle_alpha   90.00
_cell.angle_beta   90.00
_cell.angle_gamma   90.00
#
_symmetry.space_group_name_H-M   'P 1'
#
loop_
_entity.id
_entity.type
_entity.pdbx_description
1 polymer ?
#
loop_
_entity_poly.entity_id
_entity_poly.type
_entity_poly.pdbx_seq_one_letter_code
_entity_poly.pdbx_strand_id
1 'polypeptide(L)'
;MLWDYSGVQQLPHSLDDLSVEPAGFEIDATKAETSPPSLGLIYQTIMAQHKQTQGDSKKARVAPKQLQVAVSKIAKTCSEIGERIATIESRADVLETDLGAVVQQTVMRDTQLSDIQWKIEDFENRQPRNNLRILGIQEGDTLDRTTAMKARINQMYLDQDIVKAQRHRQECYKFSEKVGKLLAYNTRQKVTQDAIIAIKDSQGQIVRRDLEISKVFKDYYSVLYQQENHPLCDLGGKISQYLNETPGPRLSEDENRQLAAPISPDEITAALASLPNGKATGPDMMAMEF
;
A
#
# COMPACT_ATOMS: atom_id res chain seq x y z
N MET A 1 -58.99 -0.62 17.88
CA MET A 1 -59.13 -2.07 18.03
C MET A 1 -57.84 -2.71 17.57
N LEU A 2 -57.24 -3.51 18.45
CA LEU A 2 -56.35 -4.65 18.18
C LEU A 2 -55.21 -4.46 17.16
N TRP A 3 -54.00 -4.20 17.69
CA TRP A 3 -52.76 -4.58 17.04
C TRP A 3 -52.30 -5.89 17.69
N ASP A 4 -52.24 -6.96 16.90
CA ASP A 4 -51.84 -8.28 17.35
C ASP A 4 -50.35 -8.35 17.67
N TYR A 5 -50.08 -8.81 18.88
CA TYR A 5 -48.79 -9.17 19.44
C TYR A 5 -48.42 -10.59 18.98
N SER A 6 -47.35 -10.74 18.22
CA SER A 6 -46.57 -11.98 18.22
C SER A 6 -45.15 -11.71 17.75
N GLY A 7 -44.16 -12.08 18.56
CA GLY A 7 -42.76 -12.19 18.12
C GLY A 7 -41.72 -11.33 18.81
N VAL A 8 -41.94 -10.80 20.02
CA VAL A 8 -40.84 -10.39 20.91
C VAL A 8 -40.46 -11.60 21.75
N GLN A 9 -39.47 -12.37 21.29
CA GLN A 9 -38.87 -13.40 22.14
C GLN A 9 -37.92 -12.72 23.14
N GLN A 10 -38.38 -12.74 24.38
CA GLN A 10 -37.69 -12.32 25.59
C GLN A 10 -36.48 -13.21 25.86
N LEU A 11 -35.46 -12.61 26.46
CA LEU A 11 -34.33 -13.31 27.08
C LEU A 11 -34.85 -14.32 28.12
N PRO A 12 -34.33 -15.56 28.15
CA PRO A 12 -34.54 -16.43 29.29
C PRO A 12 -33.67 -15.97 30.47
N HIS A 13 -34.37 -15.59 31.54
CA HIS A 13 -33.88 -15.57 32.90
C HIS A 13 -33.49 -17.00 33.34
N SER A 14 -32.25 -17.19 33.80
CA SER A 14 -31.84 -17.91 35.03
C SER A 14 -30.43 -18.47 34.87
N LEU A 15 -29.53 -18.11 35.79
CA LEU A 15 -28.31 -18.87 36.05
C LEU A 15 -28.74 -20.26 36.54
N ASP A 16 -28.67 -21.29 35.70
CA ASP A 16 -28.55 -22.69 36.16
C ASP A 16 -28.21 -23.71 35.04
N ASP A 17 -28.24 -23.33 33.75
CA ASP A 17 -27.82 -24.24 32.66
C ASP A 17 -26.44 -23.89 32.08
N LEU A 18 -25.38 -24.28 32.79
CA LEU A 18 -24.04 -24.48 32.22
C LEU A 18 -23.51 -25.85 32.65
N SER A 19 -24.20 -26.89 32.20
CA SER A 19 -23.58 -28.22 32.09
C SER A 19 -22.63 -28.20 30.91
N VAL A 20 -21.40 -27.76 31.16
CA VAL A 20 -20.28 -27.94 30.23
C VAL A 20 -20.00 -29.43 30.15
N GLU A 21 -20.31 -30.06 29.02
CA GLU A 21 -19.87 -31.43 28.75
C GLU A 21 -18.34 -31.49 28.83
N PRO A 22 -17.75 -32.40 29.63
CA PRO A 22 -16.31 -32.58 29.61
C PRO A 22 -15.94 -33.30 28.30
N ALA A 23 -15.10 -32.63 27.51
CA ALA A 23 -14.45 -33.19 26.34
C ALA A 23 -13.95 -34.61 26.64
N GLY A 24 -14.51 -35.59 25.92
CA GLY A 24 -14.14 -36.99 26.03
C GLY A 24 -12.65 -37.16 25.81
N PHE A 25 -11.96 -37.54 26.87
CA PHE A 25 -10.61 -38.09 26.77
C PHE A 25 -10.79 -39.55 26.37
N GLU A 26 -10.59 -39.84 25.09
CA GLU A 26 -10.61 -41.20 24.54
C GLU A 26 -9.35 -41.91 25.07
N ILE A 27 -9.55 -42.76 26.09
CA ILE A 27 -8.48 -43.59 26.65
C ILE A 27 -8.49 -44.90 25.85
N ASP A 28 -7.49 -45.06 24.99
CA ASP A 28 -7.20 -46.31 24.28
C ASP A 28 -7.03 -47.45 25.30
N ALA A 29 -8.07 -48.26 25.46
CA ALA A 29 -8.16 -49.32 26.47
C ALA A 29 -7.44 -50.62 26.05
N THR A 30 -6.23 -50.52 25.49
CA THR A 30 -5.43 -51.70 25.09
C THR A 30 -4.00 -51.72 25.63
N LYS A 31 -3.69 -50.96 26.69
CA LYS A 31 -2.47 -51.13 27.51
C LYS A 31 -2.72 -50.75 28.98
N ALA A 32 -3.36 -51.61 29.76
CA ALA A 32 -3.43 -51.43 31.21
C ALA A 32 -3.47 -52.77 31.96
N GLU A 33 -2.52 -53.66 31.67
CA GLU A 33 -2.15 -54.73 32.61
C GLU A 33 -1.06 -54.23 33.56
N THR A 34 -1.40 -53.35 34.49
CA THR A 34 -0.60 -53.17 35.73
C THR A 34 -1.50 -52.64 36.84
N SER A 35 -1.43 -53.31 37.99
CA SER A 35 -2.00 -52.92 39.29
C SER A 35 -2.02 -51.40 39.49
N PRO A 36 -3.08 -50.81 40.10
CA PRO A 36 -3.16 -49.37 40.32
C PRO A 36 -1.88 -48.87 41.02
N PRO A 37 -1.22 -47.84 40.47
CA PRO A 37 0.01 -47.33 41.05
C PRO A 37 -0.26 -46.91 42.50
N SER A 38 0.62 -47.32 43.41
CA SER A 38 0.45 -47.00 44.83
C SER A 38 0.38 -45.48 45.02
N LEU A 39 -0.44 -45.01 45.97
CA LEU A 39 -0.58 -43.58 46.31
C LEU A 39 0.79 -42.87 46.50
N GLY A 40 1.82 -43.61 46.92
CA GLY A 40 3.18 -43.11 47.04
C GLY A 40 3.83 -42.70 45.70
N LEU A 41 3.59 -43.44 44.62
CA LEU A 41 4.09 -43.13 43.27
C LEU A 41 3.41 -41.88 42.69
N ILE A 42 2.11 -41.72 42.94
CA ILE A 42 1.36 -40.53 42.53
C ILE A 42 1.90 -39.30 43.27
N TYR A 43 2.09 -39.40 44.59
CA TYR A 43 2.64 -38.31 45.39
C TYR A 43 4.05 -37.91 44.92
N GLN A 44 4.93 -38.88 44.65
CA GLN A 44 6.28 -38.61 44.13
C GLN A 44 6.26 -37.92 42.77
N THR A 45 5.33 -38.31 41.88
CA THR A 45 5.19 -37.71 40.55
C THR A 45 4.70 -36.27 40.63
N ILE A 46 3.72 -35.98 41.49
CA ILE A 46 3.22 -34.62 41.73
C ILE A 46 4.33 -33.74 42.33
N MET A 47 5.09 -34.27 43.28
CA MET A 47 6.20 -33.53 43.90
C MET A 47 7.35 -33.27 42.92
N ALA A 48 7.63 -34.22 42.02
CA ALA A 48 8.61 -34.05 40.95
C ALA A 48 8.17 -32.98 39.94
N GLN A 49 6.91 -33.01 39.51
CA GLN A 49 6.32 -32.00 38.63
C GLN A 49 6.33 -30.62 39.30
N HIS A 50 5.94 -30.51 40.57
CA HIS A 50 5.95 -29.25 41.30
C HIS A 50 7.38 -28.69 41.45
N LYS A 51 8.38 -29.56 41.69
CA LYS A 51 9.79 -29.15 41.74
C LYS A 51 10.29 -28.66 40.38
N GLN A 52 9.83 -29.26 39.29
CA GLN A 52 10.18 -28.87 37.92
C GLN A 52 9.52 -27.55 37.53
N THR A 53 8.23 -27.35 37.79
CA THR A 53 7.54 -26.08 37.54
C THR A 53 8.10 -24.93 38.39
N GLN A 54 8.56 -25.20 39.61
CA GLN A 54 9.30 -24.23 40.43
C GLN A 54 10.69 -23.89 39.87
N GLY A 55 11.35 -24.83 39.20
CA GLY A 55 12.62 -24.59 38.51
C GLY A 55 12.45 -23.74 37.24
N ASP A 56 11.43 -24.07 36.44
CA ASP A 56 11.14 -23.37 35.18
C ASP A 56 10.63 -21.95 35.41
N SER A 57 9.79 -21.74 36.43
CA SER A 57 9.33 -20.40 36.84
C SER A 57 10.47 -19.50 37.36
N LYS A 58 11.50 -20.07 38.00
CA LYS A 58 12.70 -19.33 38.42
C LYS A 58 13.60 -18.95 37.24
N LYS A 59 13.70 -19.80 36.20
CA LYS A 59 14.45 -19.51 34.96
C LYS A 59 13.73 -18.52 34.04
N ALA A 60 12.39 -18.57 33.98
CA ALA A 60 11.56 -17.68 33.16
C ALA A 60 11.38 -16.28 33.76
N ARG A 61 11.74 -16.07 35.03
CA ARG A 61 11.66 -14.77 35.69
C ARG A 61 12.80 -13.86 35.21
N VAL A 62 12.60 -13.23 34.06
CA VAL A 62 13.39 -12.05 33.66
C VAL A 62 13.34 -11.07 34.83
N ALA A 63 14.51 -10.63 35.30
CA ALA A 63 14.59 -9.79 36.48
C ALA A 63 13.77 -8.51 36.21
N PRO A 64 12.77 -8.18 37.06
CA PRO A 64 11.87 -7.03 36.82
C PRO A 64 12.64 -5.71 36.65
N LYS A 65 13.84 -5.64 37.22
CA LYS A 65 14.79 -4.53 37.05
C LYS A 65 15.27 -4.34 35.61
N GLN A 66 15.50 -5.41 34.85
CA GLN A 66 15.92 -5.32 33.45
C GLN A 66 14.80 -4.79 32.55
N LEU A 67 13.56 -5.22 32.79
CA LEU A 67 12.39 -4.68 32.11
C LEU A 67 12.19 -3.20 32.44
N GLN A 68 12.36 -2.81 33.71
CA GLN A 68 12.27 -1.41 34.13
C GLN A 68 13.33 -0.52 33.45
N VAL A 69 14.56 -1.01 33.30
CA VAL A 69 15.63 -0.30 32.58
C VAL A 69 15.28 -0.17 31.09
N ALA A 70 14.80 -1.25 30.45
CA ALA A 70 14.39 -1.21 29.05
C ALA A 70 13.24 -0.22 28.80
N VAL A 71 12.22 -0.23 29.67
CA VAL A 71 11.09 0.72 29.60
C VAL A 71 11.58 2.15 29.80
N SER A 72 12.51 2.41 30.72
CA SER A 72 13.08 3.74 30.92
C SER A 72 13.86 4.23 29.70
N LYS A 73 14.53 3.33 28.98
CA LYS A 73 15.27 3.65 27.75
C LYS A 73 14.31 3.99 26.62
N ILE A 74 13.24 3.21 26.47
CA ILE A 74 12.19 3.46 25.47
C ILE A 74 11.51 4.82 25.75
N ALA A 75 11.18 5.10 27.01
CA ALA A 75 10.58 6.37 27.40
C ALA A 75 11.45 7.57 27.02
N LYS A 76 12.77 7.49 27.24
CA LYS A 76 13.73 8.53 26.81
C LYS A 76 13.73 8.70 25.30
N THR A 77 13.80 7.61 24.53
CA THR A 77 13.79 7.70 23.07
C THR A 77 12.48 8.27 22.53
N CYS A 78 11.34 7.96 23.16
CA CYS A 78 10.06 8.54 22.79
C CYS A 78 10.01 10.05 23.05
N SER A 79 10.62 10.50 24.16
CA SER A 79 10.74 11.93 24.48
C SER A 79 11.59 12.67 23.43
N GLU A 80 12.76 12.11 23.08
CA GLU A 80 13.65 12.69 22.06
C GLU A 80 12.99 12.75 20.69
N ILE A 81 12.20 11.72 20.32
CA ILE A 81 11.41 11.73 19.08
C ILE A 81 10.33 12.81 19.14
N GLY A 82 9.66 12.98 20.28
CA GLY A 82 8.67 14.04 20.50
C GLY A 82 9.25 15.43 20.27
N GLU A 83 10.43 15.74 20.82
CA GLU A 83 11.12 17.02 20.62
C GLU A 83 11.50 17.25 19.15
N ARG A 84 11.96 16.21 18.45
CA ARG A 84 12.28 16.29 17.03
C ARG A 84 11.04 16.54 16.18
N ILE A 85 9.91 15.92 16.51
CA ILE A 85 8.64 16.13 15.82
C ILE A 85 8.18 17.57 15.99
N ALA A 86 8.18 18.10 17.22
CA ALA A 86 7.81 19.49 17.48
C ALA A 86 8.68 20.49 16.70
N THR A 87 9.98 20.20 16.58
CA THR A 87 10.90 21.02 15.78
C THR A 87 10.57 20.97 14.28
N ILE A 88 10.15 19.81 13.77
CA ILE A 88 9.76 19.64 12.37
C ILE A 88 8.44 20.35 12.09
N GLU A 89 7.45 20.24 12.99
CA GLU A 89 6.16 20.91 12.89
C GLU A 89 6.33 22.43 12.83
N SER A 90 7.11 23.00 13.75
CA SER A 90 7.42 24.45 13.72
C SER A 90 8.09 24.89 12.41
N ARG A 91 8.96 24.06 11.83
CA ARG A 91 9.59 24.35 10.54
C ARG A 91 8.60 24.25 9.39
N ALA A 92 7.63 23.34 9.45
CA ALA A 92 6.58 23.21 8.46
C ALA A 92 5.68 24.46 8.45
N ASP A 93 5.27 24.94 9.63
CA ASP A 93 4.46 26.16 9.76
C ASP A 93 5.15 27.37 9.12
N VAL A 94 6.46 27.55 9.37
CA VAL A 94 7.23 28.63 8.75
C VAL A 94 7.26 28.48 7.22
N LEU A 95 7.50 27.27 6.70
CA LEU A 95 7.51 27.04 5.26
C LEU A 95 6.13 27.26 4.62
N GLU A 96 5.04 26.93 5.30
CA GLU A 96 3.68 27.19 4.82
C GLU A 96 3.39 28.69 4.71
N THR A 97 3.84 29.48 5.70
CA THR A 97 3.71 30.94 5.65
C THR A 97 4.54 31.56 4.52
N ASP A 98 5.79 31.11 4.32
CA ASP A 98 6.64 31.54 3.21
C ASP A 98 6.03 31.17 1.85
N LEU A 99 5.49 29.95 1.72
CA LEU A 99 4.82 29.50 0.50
C LEU A 99 3.60 30.36 0.19
N GLY A 100 2.79 30.68 1.21
CA GLY A 100 1.64 31.59 1.06
C GLY A 100 2.06 32.97 0.54
N ALA A 101 3.16 33.51 1.04
CA ALA A 101 3.70 34.78 0.56
C ALA A 101 4.16 34.70 -0.91
N VAL A 102 4.83 33.61 -1.31
CA VAL A 102 5.26 33.40 -2.70
C VAL A 102 4.05 33.30 -3.64
N VAL A 103 3.00 32.56 -3.25
CA VAL A 103 1.76 32.42 -4.03
C VAL A 103 1.06 33.77 -4.21
N GLN A 104 0.99 34.60 -3.16
CA GLN A 104 0.45 35.95 -3.29
C GLN A 104 1.26 36.79 -4.29
N GLN A 105 2.59 36.69 -4.24
CA GLN A 105 3.43 37.40 -5.21
C GLN A 105 3.26 36.90 -6.66
N THR A 106 3.01 35.61 -6.88
CA THR A 106 2.76 35.10 -8.24
C THR A 106 1.44 35.62 -8.79
N VAL A 107 0.38 35.60 -7.98
CA VAL A 107 -0.93 36.18 -8.37
C VAL A 107 -0.80 37.66 -8.73
N MET A 108 -0.06 38.43 -7.93
CA MET A 108 0.20 39.85 -8.22
C MET A 108 1.00 40.07 -9.52
N ARG A 109 1.89 39.14 -9.88
CA ARG A 109 2.63 39.21 -11.16
C ARG A 109 1.74 38.81 -12.33
N ASP A 110 0.84 37.85 -12.16
CA ASP A 110 -0.08 37.41 -13.20
C ASP A 110 -1.10 38.51 -13.55
N THR A 111 -1.60 39.24 -12.55
CA THR A 111 -2.46 40.41 -12.81
C THR A 111 -1.70 41.49 -13.56
N GLN A 112 -0.45 41.78 -13.18
CA GLN A 112 0.41 42.72 -13.89
C GLN A 112 0.67 42.29 -15.35
N LEU A 113 0.91 41.00 -15.58
CA LEU A 113 1.09 40.46 -16.94
C LEU A 113 -0.18 40.59 -17.76
N SER A 114 -1.35 40.29 -17.19
CA SER A 114 -2.65 40.46 -17.83
C SER A 114 -2.92 41.91 -18.21
N ASP A 115 -2.63 42.86 -17.31
CA ASP A 115 -2.77 44.30 -17.58
C ASP A 115 -1.85 44.76 -18.72
N ILE A 116 -0.62 44.25 -18.76
CA ILE A 116 0.33 44.56 -19.84
C ILE A 116 -0.14 43.95 -21.16
N GLN A 117 -0.65 42.72 -21.14
CA GLN A 117 -1.20 42.05 -22.32
C GLN A 117 -2.40 42.82 -22.89
N TRP A 118 -3.34 43.22 -22.05
CA TRP A 118 -4.49 44.01 -22.47
C TRP A 118 -4.06 45.35 -23.09
N LYS A 119 -3.05 46.02 -22.52
CA LYS A 119 -2.49 47.25 -23.12
C LYS A 119 -1.88 46.99 -24.48
N ILE A 120 -1.14 45.90 -24.65
CA ILE A 120 -0.56 45.54 -25.96
C ILE A 120 -1.66 45.28 -26.98
N GLU A 121 -2.67 44.49 -26.61
CA GLU A 121 -3.80 44.17 -27.48
C GLU A 121 -4.61 45.43 -27.86
N ASP A 122 -4.85 46.33 -26.91
CA ASP A 122 -5.48 47.63 -27.19
C ASP A 122 -4.61 48.48 -28.13
N PHE A 123 -3.28 48.51 -27.92
CA PHE A 123 -2.37 49.20 -28.85
C PHE A 123 -2.37 48.58 -30.25
N GLU A 124 -2.38 47.26 -30.37
CA GLU A 124 -2.44 46.56 -31.66
C GLU A 124 -3.78 46.79 -32.38
N ASN A 125 -4.89 46.78 -31.65
CA ASN A 125 -6.24 47.01 -32.19
C ASN A 125 -6.48 48.47 -32.59
N ARG A 126 -5.85 49.44 -31.89
CA ARG A 126 -5.85 50.87 -32.26
C ARG A 126 -4.97 51.20 -33.47
N GLN A 127 -4.25 50.23 -34.03
CA GLN A 127 -3.54 50.36 -35.29
C GLN A 127 -4.35 49.74 -36.47
N PRO A 128 -5.60 50.14 -36.80
CA PRO A 128 -6.20 49.65 -38.02
C PRO A 128 -5.57 50.35 -39.24
N ARG A 129 -4.73 49.61 -39.95
CA ARG A 129 -4.66 49.59 -41.42
C ARG A 129 -4.44 50.95 -42.13
N ASN A 130 -3.22 51.49 -42.09
CA ASN A 130 -2.67 52.13 -43.30
C ASN A 130 -2.15 51.07 -44.28
N ASN A 131 -2.93 50.00 -44.50
CA ASN A 131 -2.60 48.90 -45.38
C ASN A 131 -3.24 49.12 -46.75
N LEU A 132 -2.80 50.15 -47.47
CA LEU A 132 -2.74 50.05 -48.92
C LEU A 132 -1.46 49.28 -49.23
N ARG A 133 -1.56 47.95 -49.43
CA ARG A 133 -0.45 47.19 -50.02
C ARG A 133 -0.43 47.48 -51.52
N ILE A 134 0.31 48.51 -51.92
CA ILE A 134 0.62 48.75 -53.32
C ILE A 134 1.77 47.80 -53.69
N LEU A 135 1.43 46.70 -54.37
CA LEU A 135 2.43 45.77 -54.92
C LEU A 135 3.26 46.50 -55.98
N GLY A 136 4.57 46.61 -55.75
CA GLY A 136 5.52 47.18 -56.70
C GLY A 136 6.16 48.53 -56.32
N ILE A 137 5.90 49.06 -55.12
CA ILE A 137 6.67 50.20 -54.58
C ILE A 137 7.84 49.64 -53.75
N GLN A 138 9.07 50.11 -53.98
CA GLN A 138 10.19 49.80 -53.09
C GLN A 138 9.84 50.31 -51.68
N GLU A 139 9.71 49.37 -50.73
CA GLU A 139 9.42 49.68 -49.35
C GLU A 139 10.59 50.51 -48.78
N GLY A 140 10.28 51.69 -48.24
CA GLY A 140 11.29 52.55 -47.65
C GLY A 140 11.86 51.96 -46.34
N ASP A 141 12.98 52.53 -45.89
CA ASP A 141 13.79 52.13 -44.71
C ASP A 141 13.00 51.77 -43.42
N THR A 142 11.74 52.19 -43.30
CA THR A 142 10.87 51.88 -42.18
C THR A 142 10.45 50.41 -42.13
N LEU A 143 10.22 49.74 -43.27
CA LEU A 143 9.84 48.32 -43.24
C LEU A 143 11.03 47.44 -42.79
N ASP A 144 12.24 47.75 -43.26
CA ASP A 144 13.48 47.09 -42.83
C ASP A 144 13.73 47.25 -41.32
N ARG A 145 13.33 48.38 -40.73
CA ARG A 145 13.37 48.57 -39.27
C ARG A 145 12.33 47.70 -38.56
N THR A 146 11.13 47.54 -39.11
CA THR A 146 10.11 46.67 -38.50
C THR A 146 10.48 45.20 -38.58
N THR A 147 11.08 44.74 -39.68
CA THR A 147 11.57 43.36 -39.82
C THR A 147 12.77 43.11 -38.90
N ALA A 148 13.68 44.07 -38.77
CA ALA A 148 14.77 44.02 -37.80
C ALA A 148 14.28 43.97 -36.35
N MET A 149 13.27 44.78 -35.98
CA MET A 149 12.67 44.74 -34.64
C MET A 149 11.97 43.40 -34.35
N LYS A 150 11.24 42.85 -35.33
CA LYS A 150 10.61 41.52 -35.21
C LYS A 150 11.65 40.41 -35.02
N ALA A 151 12.74 40.44 -35.80
CA ALA A 151 13.85 39.50 -35.64
C ALA A 151 14.50 39.62 -34.25
N ARG A 152 14.66 40.85 -33.74
CA ARG A 152 15.21 41.11 -32.41
C ARG A 152 14.31 40.56 -31.29
N ILE A 153 13.00 40.75 -31.39
CA ILE A 153 12.03 40.21 -30.44
C ILE A 153 12.06 38.67 -30.45
N ASN A 154 12.11 38.06 -31.63
CA ASN A 154 12.21 36.60 -31.76
C ASN A 154 13.51 36.07 -31.13
N GLN A 155 14.64 36.77 -31.28
CA GLN A 155 15.88 36.42 -30.58
C GLN A 155 15.71 36.47 -29.06
N MET A 156 15.04 37.50 -28.53
CA MET A 156 14.81 37.61 -27.09
C MET A 156 13.93 36.48 -26.54
N TYR A 157 12.89 36.06 -27.28
CA TYR A 157 12.08 34.90 -26.91
C TYR A 157 12.90 33.60 -26.90
N LEU A 158 13.73 33.39 -27.93
CA LEU A 158 14.62 32.23 -28.00
C LEU A 158 15.60 32.19 -26.83
N ASP A 159 16.22 33.32 -26.50
CA ASP A 159 17.13 33.43 -25.35
C ASP A 159 16.42 33.10 -24.04
N GLN A 160 15.18 33.57 -23.86
CA GLN A 160 14.37 33.28 -22.69
C GLN A 160 14.03 31.78 -22.58
N ASP A 161 13.70 31.14 -23.70
CA ASP A 161 13.35 29.72 -23.73
C ASP A 161 14.57 28.84 -23.51
N ILE A 162 15.76 29.24 -23.99
CA ILE A 162 17.02 28.57 -23.67
C ILE A 162 17.26 28.58 -22.15
N VAL A 163 17.07 29.73 -21.49
CA VAL A 163 17.25 29.84 -20.04
C VAL A 163 16.22 28.98 -19.28
N LYS A 164 14.95 28.99 -19.70
CA LYS A 164 13.91 28.13 -19.11
C LYS A 164 14.25 26.65 -19.27
N ALA A 165 14.67 26.23 -20.46
CA ALA A 165 15.07 24.85 -20.73
C ALA A 165 16.27 24.42 -19.88
N GLN A 166 17.25 25.31 -19.71
CA GLN A 166 18.40 25.05 -18.83
C GLN A 166 17.99 24.92 -17.36
N ARG A 167 17.12 25.80 -16.85
CA ARG A 167 16.59 25.70 -15.47
C ARG A 167 15.81 24.41 -15.26
N HIS A 168 14.95 24.05 -16.19
CA HIS A 168 14.20 22.81 -16.13
C HIS A 168 15.13 21.60 -16.10
N ARG A 169 16.17 21.56 -16.94
CA ARG A 169 17.21 20.51 -16.89
C ARG A 169 17.92 20.46 -15.54
N GLN A 170 18.24 21.60 -14.94
CA GLN A 170 18.87 21.66 -13.62
C GLN A 170 17.92 21.16 -12.52
N GLU A 171 16.63 21.49 -12.57
CA GLU A 171 15.62 20.97 -11.66
C GLU A 171 15.46 19.46 -11.80
N CYS A 172 15.34 18.96 -13.04
CA CYS A 172 15.34 17.53 -13.31
C CYS A 172 16.60 16.86 -12.74
N TYR A 173 17.78 17.47 -12.85
CA TYR A 173 19.01 16.93 -12.26
C TYR A 173 18.95 16.90 -10.72
N LYS A 174 18.51 17.99 -10.08
CA LYS A 174 18.31 18.05 -8.61
C LYS A 174 17.38 16.95 -8.10
N PHE A 175 16.34 16.62 -8.85
CA PHE A 175 15.36 15.59 -8.48
C PHE A 175 15.63 14.20 -9.06
N SER A 176 16.56 14.07 -10.01
CA SER A 176 16.90 12.79 -10.68
C SER A 176 17.41 11.74 -9.68
N GLU A 177 18.22 12.19 -8.73
CA GLU A 177 18.75 11.32 -7.69
C GLU A 177 17.64 10.87 -6.72
N LYS A 178 16.53 11.61 -6.60
CA LYS A 178 15.41 11.24 -5.71
C LYS A 178 14.70 9.98 -6.19
N VAL A 179 14.45 9.87 -7.49
CA VAL A 179 13.83 8.66 -8.07
C VAL A 179 14.79 7.48 -7.99
N GLY A 180 16.07 7.69 -8.31
CA GLY A 180 17.10 6.64 -8.18
C GLY A 180 17.27 6.15 -6.73
N LYS A 181 17.32 7.08 -5.76
CA LYS A 181 17.40 6.77 -4.33
C LYS A 181 16.15 6.06 -3.83
N LEU A 182 14.97 6.51 -4.23
CA LEU A 182 13.70 5.91 -3.86
C LEU A 182 13.56 4.50 -4.46
N LEU A 183 13.97 4.31 -5.71
CA LEU A 183 14.06 2.99 -6.34
C LEU A 183 15.03 2.09 -5.58
N ALA A 184 16.26 2.55 -5.31
CA ALA A 184 17.25 1.78 -4.56
C ALA A 184 16.76 1.42 -3.15
N TYR A 185 16.07 2.35 -2.48
CA TYR A 185 15.44 2.12 -1.18
C TYR A 185 14.35 1.06 -1.26
N ASN A 186 13.42 1.18 -2.22
CA ASN A 186 12.35 0.21 -2.43
C ASN A 186 12.91 -1.18 -2.81
N THR A 187 13.93 -1.25 -3.66
CA THR A 187 14.59 -2.52 -4.01
C THR A 187 15.23 -3.16 -2.79
N ARG A 188 15.91 -2.38 -1.94
CA ARG A 188 16.47 -2.89 -0.68
C ARG A 188 15.38 -3.38 0.27
N GLN A 189 14.29 -2.64 0.43
CA GLN A 189 13.16 -3.05 1.25
C GLN A 189 12.54 -4.36 0.75
N LYS A 190 12.29 -4.48 -0.56
CA LYS A 190 11.77 -5.71 -1.15
C LYS A 190 12.70 -6.90 -0.92
N VAL A 191 14.00 -6.75 -1.18
CA VAL A 191 14.99 -7.80 -0.92
C VAL A 191 14.96 -8.24 0.55
N THR A 192 14.83 -7.30 1.50
CA THR A 192 14.74 -7.66 2.93
C THR A 192 13.41 -8.30 3.33
N GLN A 193 12.29 -7.92 2.69
CA GLN A 193 10.97 -8.50 2.95
C GLN A 193 10.87 -9.92 2.38
N ASP A 194 11.45 -10.13 1.20
CA ASP A 194 11.43 -11.41 0.49
C ASP A 194 12.53 -12.38 0.97
N ALA A 195 13.48 -11.90 1.79
CA ALA A 195 14.56 -12.72 2.32
C ALA A 195 14.03 -13.75 3.32
N ILE A 196 14.32 -15.02 3.05
CA ILE A 196 13.97 -16.13 3.95
C ILE A 196 15.04 -16.23 5.04
N ILE A 197 14.75 -15.63 6.20
CA ILE A 197 15.68 -15.54 7.33
C ILE A 197 15.77 -16.85 8.12
N ALA A 198 14.70 -17.66 8.11
CA ALA A 198 14.65 -18.92 8.84
C ALA A 198 13.67 -19.91 8.20
N ILE A 199 14.00 -21.20 8.25
CA ILE A 199 13.14 -22.29 7.80
C ILE A 199 13.13 -23.41 8.85
N LYS A 200 12.05 -24.20 8.88
CA LYS A 200 12.00 -25.44 9.68
C LYS A 200 12.46 -26.62 8.83
N ASP A 201 13.36 -27.41 9.36
CA ASP A 201 13.79 -28.67 8.76
C ASP A 201 12.71 -29.76 8.94
N SER A 202 12.85 -30.87 8.21
CA SER A 202 12.11 -32.13 8.31
C SER A 202 11.95 -32.65 9.75
N GLN A 203 12.92 -32.38 10.62
CA GLN A 203 12.89 -32.74 12.05
C GLN A 203 12.23 -31.67 12.94
N GLY A 204 11.66 -30.60 12.36
CA GLY A 204 11.01 -29.51 13.08
C GLY A 204 11.96 -28.47 13.69
N GLN A 205 13.27 -28.59 13.49
CA GLN A 205 14.26 -27.65 14.01
C GLN A 205 14.34 -26.36 13.15
N ILE A 206 14.48 -25.21 13.80
CA ILE A 206 14.58 -23.90 13.10
C ILE A 206 16.03 -23.64 12.71
N VAL A 207 16.26 -23.51 11.41
CA VAL A 207 17.55 -23.27 10.79
C VAL A 207 17.62 -21.83 10.28
N ARG A 208 18.74 -21.14 10.51
CA ARG A 208 18.95 -19.73 10.14
C ARG A 208 20.18 -19.48 9.26
N ARG A 209 21.03 -20.49 9.03
CA ARG A 209 22.23 -20.31 8.19
C ARG A 209 21.86 -20.52 6.72
N ASP A 210 22.26 -19.60 5.84
CA ASP A 210 21.92 -19.62 4.41
C ASP A 210 22.24 -20.95 3.71
N LEU A 211 23.40 -21.54 4.01
CA LEU A 211 23.83 -22.82 3.45
C LEU A 211 22.94 -23.99 3.91
N GLU A 212 22.44 -23.94 5.14
CA GLU A 212 21.57 -24.97 5.71
C GLU A 212 20.13 -24.77 5.22
N ILE A 213 19.64 -23.53 5.14
CA ILE A 213 18.35 -23.18 4.52
C ILE A 213 18.31 -23.69 3.08
N SER A 214 19.37 -23.44 2.30
CA SER A 214 19.48 -23.91 0.91
C SER A 214 19.45 -25.43 0.80
N LYS A 215 20.07 -26.16 1.75
CA LYS A 215 20.00 -27.63 1.81
C LYS A 215 18.59 -28.12 2.12
N VAL A 216 17.92 -27.54 3.12
CA VAL A 216 16.53 -27.90 3.47
C VAL A 216 15.60 -27.69 2.26
N PHE A 217 15.75 -26.59 1.52
CA PHE A 217 15.00 -26.37 0.29
C PHE A 217 15.27 -27.44 -0.77
N LYS A 218 16.55 -27.75 -1.01
CA LYS A 218 16.94 -28.77 -1.98
C LYS A 218 16.37 -30.13 -1.60
N ASP A 219 16.48 -30.52 -0.34
CA ASP A 219 16.04 -31.82 0.15
C ASP A 219 14.51 -31.92 0.08
N TYR A 220 13.79 -30.89 0.53
CA TYR A 220 12.33 -30.82 0.45
C TYR A 220 11.81 -30.97 -0.99
N TYR A 221 12.31 -30.17 -1.92
CA TYR A 221 11.87 -30.24 -3.31
C TYR A 221 12.35 -31.51 -4.00
N SER A 222 13.50 -32.05 -3.61
CA SER A 222 13.94 -33.36 -4.13
C SER A 222 12.95 -34.45 -3.78
N VAL A 223 12.43 -34.49 -2.54
CA VAL A 223 11.41 -35.46 -2.13
C VAL A 223 10.08 -35.18 -2.85
N LEU A 224 9.66 -33.92 -2.90
CA LEU A 224 8.40 -33.51 -3.53
C LEU A 224 8.33 -33.93 -5.01
N TYR A 225 9.43 -33.78 -5.74
CA TYR A 225 9.49 -34.14 -7.16
C TYR A 225 10.01 -35.56 -7.44
N GLN A 226 10.60 -36.26 -6.46
CA GLN A 226 10.89 -37.70 -6.58
C GLN A 226 9.64 -38.57 -6.43
N GLN A 227 8.56 -38.03 -5.87
CA GLN A 227 7.25 -38.69 -5.79
C GLN A 227 6.52 -38.71 -7.16
N GLU A 228 7.19 -39.16 -8.22
CA GLU A 228 6.59 -39.38 -9.55
C GLU A 228 5.75 -40.66 -9.66
N ASN A 229 5.57 -41.41 -8.57
CA ASN A 229 4.81 -42.67 -8.58
C ASN A 229 3.43 -42.57 -7.92
N HIS A 230 2.77 -41.40 -7.96
CA HIS A 230 1.31 -41.43 -7.92
C HIS A 230 0.83 -41.57 -9.37
N PRO A 231 0.15 -42.67 -9.76
CA PRO A 231 -0.30 -42.81 -11.13
C PRO A 231 -1.19 -41.62 -11.47
N LEU A 232 -0.77 -40.80 -12.42
CA LEU A 232 -1.54 -39.70 -13.01
C LEU A 232 -2.95 -40.15 -13.47
N CYS A 233 -3.13 -41.46 -13.68
CA CYS A 233 -4.40 -42.11 -13.95
C CYS A 233 -5.48 -41.84 -12.87
N ASP A 234 -5.12 -41.81 -11.59
CA ASP A 234 -6.09 -41.61 -10.50
C ASP A 234 -6.32 -40.13 -10.18
N LEU A 235 -5.44 -39.24 -10.66
CA LEU A 235 -5.53 -37.81 -10.38
C LEU A 235 -6.69 -37.17 -11.15
N GLY A 236 -6.93 -37.59 -12.40
CA GLY A 236 -8.09 -37.12 -13.17
C GLY A 236 -9.41 -37.42 -12.45
N GLY A 237 -9.57 -38.65 -11.94
CA GLY A 237 -10.75 -39.06 -11.17
C GLY A 237 -10.90 -38.29 -9.85
N LYS A 238 -9.82 -38.12 -9.09
CA LYS A 238 -9.82 -37.35 -7.83
C LYS A 238 -10.07 -35.85 -8.04
N ILE A 239 -9.54 -35.27 -9.12
CA ILE A 239 -9.81 -33.87 -9.49
C ILE A 239 -11.28 -33.71 -9.86
N SER A 240 -11.83 -34.61 -10.69
CA SER A 240 -13.26 -34.58 -11.02
C SER A 240 -14.14 -34.74 -9.78
N GLN A 241 -13.77 -35.64 -8.86
CA GLN A 241 -14.47 -35.81 -7.59
C GLN A 241 -14.40 -34.55 -6.72
N TYR A 242 -13.21 -33.97 -6.52
CA TYR A 242 -13.01 -32.74 -5.76
C TYR A 242 -13.77 -31.54 -6.35
N LEU A 243 -13.77 -31.40 -7.68
CA LEU A 243 -14.52 -30.34 -8.38
C LEU A 243 -16.04 -30.53 -8.29
N ASN A 244 -16.51 -31.77 -8.12
CA ASN A 244 -17.93 -32.07 -7.92
C ASN A 244 -18.35 -31.91 -6.45
N GLU A 245 -17.49 -32.28 -5.50
CA GLU A 245 -17.72 -32.14 -4.05
C GLU A 245 -17.59 -30.68 -3.58
N THR A 246 -16.73 -29.91 -4.25
CA THR A 246 -16.52 -28.48 -3.99
C THR A 246 -17.02 -27.68 -5.20
N PRO A 247 -18.34 -27.50 -5.38
CA PRO A 247 -18.82 -26.58 -6.39
C PRO A 247 -18.34 -25.18 -5.98
N GLY A 248 -17.34 -24.66 -6.69
CA GLY A 248 -16.97 -23.25 -6.58
C GLY A 248 -18.19 -22.36 -6.83
N PRO A 249 -18.16 -21.07 -6.47
CA PRO A 249 -19.28 -20.16 -6.73
C PRO A 249 -19.60 -20.19 -8.24
N ARG A 250 -20.69 -20.86 -8.60
CA ARG A 250 -21.23 -20.89 -9.96
C ARG A 250 -22.24 -19.77 -10.05
N LEU A 251 -22.08 -18.93 -11.04
CA LEU A 251 -23.06 -17.90 -11.36
C LEU A 251 -24.41 -18.57 -11.64
N SER A 252 -25.48 -18.01 -11.10
CA SER A 252 -26.83 -18.43 -11.43
C SER A 252 -27.09 -18.22 -12.92
N GLU A 253 -28.01 -18.99 -13.52
CA GLU A 253 -28.42 -18.76 -14.91
C GLU A 253 -28.91 -17.33 -15.14
N ASP A 254 -29.52 -16.71 -14.13
CA ASP A 254 -29.99 -15.33 -14.20
C ASP A 254 -28.83 -14.31 -14.17
N GLU A 255 -27.81 -14.53 -13.32
CA GLU A 255 -26.61 -13.69 -13.28
C GLU A 255 -25.84 -13.81 -14.60
N ASN A 256 -25.78 -15.01 -15.17
CA ASN A 256 -25.12 -15.25 -16.46
C ASN A 256 -25.89 -14.58 -17.61
N ARG A 257 -27.23 -14.55 -17.56
CA ARG A 257 -28.06 -13.79 -18.51
C ARG A 257 -27.87 -12.29 -18.37
N GLN A 258 -27.74 -11.78 -17.15
CA GLN A 258 -27.45 -10.36 -16.89
C GLN A 258 -26.06 -9.97 -17.42
N LEU A 259 -25.04 -10.79 -17.18
CA LEU A 259 -23.69 -10.56 -17.69
C LEU A 259 -23.59 -10.69 -19.22
N ALA A 260 -24.45 -11.50 -19.84
CA ALA A 260 -24.54 -11.64 -21.29
C ALA A 260 -25.45 -10.59 -21.96
N ALA A 261 -26.15 -9.75 -21.19
CA ALA A 261 -26.96 -8.68 -21.71
C ALA A 261 -26.07 -7.54 -22.27
N PRO A 262 -26.57 -6.76 -23.24
CA PRO A 262 -25.83 -5.60 -23.74
C PRO A 262 -25.66 -4.55 -22.62
N ILE A 263 -24.46 -3.95 -22.55
CA ILE A 263 -24.10 -2.94 -21.55
C ILE A 263 -25.02 -1.72 -21.67
N SER A 264 -25.63 -1.33 -20.55
CA SER A 264 -26.54 -0.17 -20.47
C SER A 264 -25.77 1.12 -20.16
N PRO A 265 -26.19 2.31 -20.66
CA PRO A 265 -25.59 3.58 -20.26
C PRO A 265 -25.64 3.84 -18.74
N ASP A 266 -26.63 3.30 -18.04
CA ASP A 266 -26.74 3.44 -16.58
C ASP A 266 -25.67 2.63 -15.83
N GLU A 267 -25.25 1.50 -16.40
CA GLU A 267 -24.14 0.70 -15.85
C GLU A 267 -22.81 1.44 -16.01
N ILE A 268 -22.65 2.17 -17.12
CA ILE A 268 -21.45 2.98 -17.36
C ILE A 268 -21.38 4.13 -16.35
N THR A 269 -22.49 4.82 -16.08
CA THR A 269 -22.50 5.91 -15.10
C THR A 269 -22.27 5.41 -13.67
N ALA A 270 -22.86 4.27 -13.30
CA ALA A 270 -22.62 3.62 -12.01
C ALA A 270 -21.16 3.14 -11.86
N ALA A 271 -20.60 2.52 -12.91
CA ALA A 271 -19.21 2.07 -12.93
C ALA A 271 -18.24 3.25 -12.81
N LEU A 272 -18.50 4.33 -13.55
CA LEU A 272 -17.76 5.58 -13.43
C LEU A 272 -17.80 6.07 -11.99
N ALA A 273 -18.98 6.23 -11.37
CA ALA A 273 -19.12 6.67 -9.98
C ALA A 273 -18.41 5.78 -8.94
N SER A 274 -18.21 4.50 -9.24
CA SER A 274 -17.52 3.55 -8.36
C SER A 274 -15.99 3.63 -8.40
N LEU A 275 -15.41 4.31 -9.40
CA LEU A 275 -13.96 4.41 -9.55
C LEU A 275 -13.36 5.29 -8.44
N PRO A 276 -12.16 4.94 -7.92
CA PRO A 276 -11.52 5.72 -6.88
C PRO A 276 -11.05 7.09 -7.41
N ASN A 277 -11.50 8.16 -6.76
CA ASN A 277 -11.04 9.53 -7.04
C ASN A 277 -9.52 9.66 -6.86
N GLY A 278 -8.86 10.37 -7.78
CA GLY A 278 -7.45 10.74 -7.68
C GLY A 278 -6.44 9.81 -8.35
N LYS A 279 -6.88 8.81 -9.14
CA LYS A 279 -5.98 8.04 -10.01
C LYS A 279 -5.88 8.69 -11.39
N ALA A 280 -4.66 8.69 -11.96
CA ALA A 280 -4.44 9.15 -13.32
C ALA A 280 -5.16 8.21 -14.30
N THR A 281 -5.99 8.79 -15.16
CA THR A 281 -6.65 8.06 -16.24
C THR A 281 -5.66 7.72 -17.35
N GLY A 282 -5.85 6.56 -17.96
CA GLY A 282 -5.06 6.15 -19.11
C GLY A 282 -5.26 7.07 -20.33
N PRO A 283 -4.59 6.78 -21.45
CA PRO A 283 -4.65 7.59 -22.68
C PRO A 283 -6.05 7.75 -23.29
N ASP A 284 -7.04 6.97 -22.84
CA ASP A 284 -8.46 7.08 -23.24
C ASP A 284 -9.23 8.21 -22.52
N MET A 285 -8.54 9.00 -21.69
CA MET A 285 -8.89 10.39 -21.30
C MET A 285 -10.25 10.67 -20.61
N MET A 286 -10.97 9.69 -20.10
CA MET A 286 -12.18 9.98 -19.29
C MET A 286 -11.85 10.05 -17.80
N ALA A 287 -11.46 11.23 -17.33
CA ALA A 287 -11.44 11.55 -15.91
C ALA A 287 -12.87 11.64 -15.39
N MET A 288 -13.14 10.99 -14.25
CA MET A 288 -14.33 11.33 -13.47
C MET A 288 -14.06 12.69 -12.83
N GLU A 289 -14.79 13.70 -13.29
CA GLU A 289 -14.74 15.01 -12.67
C GLU A 289 -15.79 15.09 -11.55
N PHE A 290 -15.27 15.39 -10.35
CA PHE A 290 -15.93 15.68 -9.06
C PHE A 290 -16.39 14.48 -8.22
#